data_AF-A0A0J8BH77-F1
#
_entry.id   AF-A0A0J8BH77-F1
#
_cell.length_a   1.000
_cell.length_b   1.000
_cell.length_c   1.000
_cell.angle_alpha   90.00
_cell.angle_beta   90.00
_cell.angle_gamma   90.00
#
_symmetry.space_group_name_H-M   'P 1'
#
loop_
_entity.id
_entity.type
_entity.pdbx_description
1 polymer ?
#
loop_
_entity_poly.entity_id
_entity_poly.type
_entity_poly.pdbx_seq_one_letter_code
_entity_poly.pdbx_strand_id
1 'polypeptide(L)'
;MAFTVTTLAWGAIFYESQLQAAGELQHVHDAIKWGTDYFLKCSSRPNRLYVQVGDPLQDHQCWIRPENMKTPRTVLQIDEHKPGTEIAAETAAAMAASSIVFRKFDQPYARRLLNKAKSVIFLLL
;
A
#
# COMPACT_ATOMS: atom_id res chain seq x y z
N MET A 1 4.71 2.24 5.47
CA MET A 1 4.50 1.45 4.24
C MET A 1 3.84 2.27 3.13
N ALA A 2 2.65 2.85 3.33
CA ALA A 2 1.94 3.62 2.29
C ALA A 2 2.79 4.74 1.66
N PHE A 3 3.39 5.59 2.50
CA PHE A 3 4.33 6.64 2.07
C PHE A 3 5.42 6.12 1.11
N THR A 4 6.07 5.01 1.43
CA THR A 4 7.10 4.38 0.59
C THR A 4 6.55 4.04 -0.80
N VAL A 5 5.35 3.48 -0.89
CA VAL A 5 4.73 3.12 -2.18
C VAL A 5 4.36 4.39 -2.95
N THR A 6 3.85 5.44 -2.29
CA THR A 6 3.62 6.75 -2.90
C THR A 6 4.91 7.31 -3.50
N THR A 7 6.01 7.29 -2.75
CA THR A 7 7.32 7.78 -3.22
C THR A 7 7.88 6.94 -4.37
N LEU A 8 7.76 5.61 -4.32
CA LEU A 8 8.18 4.73 -5.43
C LEU A 8 7.37 5.02 -6.69
N ALA A 9 6.04 5.15 -6.57
CA ALA A 9 5.19 5.49 -7.70
C ALA A 9 5.52 6.87 -8.27
N TRP A 10 5.78 7.86 -7.40
CA TRP A 10 6.21 9.18 -7.82
C TRP A 10 7.55 9.11 -8.59
N GLY A 11 8.52 8.36 -8.07
CA GLY A 11 9.80 8.12 -8.73
C GLY A 11 9.66 7.44 -10.09
N ALA A 12 8.80 6.41 -10.19
CA ALA A 12 8.52 5.71 -11.45
C ALA A 12 7.90 6.64 -12.51
N ILE A 13 7.05 7.59 -12.09
CA ILE A 13 6.43 8.56 -13.00
C ILE A 13 7.45 9.57 -13.51
N PHE A 14 8.29 10.13 -12.63
CA PHE A 14 9.20 11.22 -12.99
C PHE A 14 10.49 10.76 -13.66
N TYR A 15 10.99 9.58 -13.26
CA TYR A 15 12.28 9.06 -13.67
C TYR A 15 12.16 7.78 -14.51
N GLU A 16 11.04 7.61 -15.23
CA GLU A 16 10.74 6.41 -16.04
C GLU A 16 11.92 6.04 -16.96
N SER A 17 12.47 7.01 -17.69
CA SER A 17 13.56 6.77 -18.65
C SER A 17 14.89 6.44 -17.97
N GLN A 18 15.19 7.06 -16.83
CA GLN A 18 16.42 6.78 -16.07
C GLN A 18 16.36 5.40 -15.42
N LEU A 19 15.21 5.02 -14.85
CA LEU A 19 14.98 3.69 -14.30
C LEU A 19 15.03 2.62 -15.40
N GLN A 20 14.49 2.93 -16.59
CA GLN A 20 14.59 2.03 -17.74
C GLN A 20 16.03 1.87 -18.21
N ALA A 21 16.80 2.96 -18.30
CA ALA A 21 18.20 2.93 -18.70
C ALA A 21 19.09 2.20 -17.68
N ALA A 22 18.74 2.25 -16.40
CA ALA A 22 19.41 1.51 -15.33
C ALA A 22 18.98 0.02 -15.25
N GLY A 23 17.96 -0.41 -16.00
CA GLY A 23 17.41 -1.76 -15.92
C GLY A 23 16.54 -2.01 -14.68
N GLU A 24 16.13 -0.97 -13.95
CA GLU A 24 15.44 -1.06 -12.66
C GLU A 24 13.93 -0.77 -12.75
N LEU A 25 13.42 -0.33 -13.91
CA LEU A 25 12.01 0.04 -14.04
C LEU A 25 11.06 -1.10 -13.67
N GLN A 26 11.36 -2.33 -14.09
CA GLN A 26 10.52 -3.49 -13.77
C GLN A 26 10.55 -3.82 -12.26
N HIS A 27 11.71 -3.76 -11.60
CA HIS A 27 11.80 -3.99 -10.16
C HIS A 27 11.00 -2.95 -9.37
N VAL A 28 11.04 -1.68 -9.80
CA VAL A 28 10.21 -0.63 -9.20
C VAL A 28 8.72 -0.92 -9.39
N HIS A 29 8.30 -1.32 -10.59
CA HIS A 29 6.92 -1.73 -10.84
C HIS A 29 6.49 -2.90 -9.95
N ASP A 30 7.32 -3.92 -9.81
CA ASP A 30 7.03 -5.10 -8.98
C ASP A 30 6.92 -4.72 -7.49
N ALA A 31 7.80 -3.83 -7.00
CA ALA A 31 7.76 -3.31 -5.64
C ALA A 31 6.49 -2.49 -5.36
N ILE A 32 6.10 -1.61 -6.28
CA ILE A 32 4.85 -0.84 -6.19
C ILE A 32 3.67 -1.81 -6.16
N LYS A 33 3.64 -2.79 -7.08
CA LYS A 33 2.56 -3.78 -7.19
C LYS A 33 2.42 -4.60 -5.90
N TRP A 34 3.52 -5.02 -5.30
CA TRP A 34 3.51 -5.75 -4.03
C TRP A 34 2.83 -4.94 -2.92
N GLY A 35 3.19 -3.66 -2.80
CA GLY A 35 2.58 -2.74 -1.85
C GLY A 35 1.09 -2.50 -2.10
N THR A 36 0.70 -2.27 -3.36
CA THR A 36 -0.70 -2.03 -3.71
C THR A 36 -1.57 -3.27 -3.62
N ASP A 37 -1.05 -4.46 -3.91
CA ASP A 37 -1.76 -5.73 -3.68
C ASP A 37 -2.04 -5.95 -2.18
N TYR A 38 -1.10 -5.55 -1.31
CA TYR A 38 -1.34 -5.54 0.13
C TYR A 38 -2.43 -4.53 0.52
N PHE A 39 -2.39 -3.30 0.02
CA PHE A 39 -3.42 -2.29 0.33
C PHE A 39 -4.81 -2.67 -0.17
N LEU A 40 -4.91 -3.34 -1.33
CA LEU A 40 -6.18 -3.89 -1.84
C LEU A 40 -6.76 -4.94 -0.90
N LYS A 41 -5.92 -5.75 -0.23
CA LYS A 41 -6.37 -6.70 0.80
C LYS A 41 -6.78 -5.97 2.09
N CYS A 42 -6.00 -4.99 2.52
CA CYS A 42 -6.28 -4.19 3.72
C CYS A 42 -7.56 -3.36 3.62
N SER A 43 -8.01 -3.05 2.41
CA SER A 43 -9.22 -2.27 2.12
C SER A 43 -10.31 -3.11 1.43
N SER A 44 -10.28 -4.43 1.63
CA SER A 44 -11.22 -5.38 1.01
C SER A 44 -12.65 -5.25 1.53
N ARG A 45 -12.84 -4.78 2.77
CA ARG A 45 -14.16 -4.57 3.37
C ARG A 45 -14.61 -3.12 3.21
N PRO A 46 -15.91 -2.85 3.01
CA PRO A 46 -16.43 -1.49 2.98
C PRO A 46 -16.23 -0.82 4.34
N ASN A 47 -16.03 0.50 4.32
CA ASN A 47 -15.91 1.38 5.48
C ASN A 47 -14.90 0.88 6.55
N ARG A 48 -13.83 0.22 6.09
CA ARG A 48 -12.78 -0.32 6.96
C ARG A 48 -11.44 -0.34 6.25
N LEU A 49 -10.40 0.03 6.97
CA LEU A 49 -9.01 -0.13 6.53
C LEU A 49 -8.19 -0.82 7.61
N TYR A 50 -7.56 -1.94 7.27
CA TYR A 50 -6.57 -2.58 8.13
C TYR A 50 -5.23 -1.87 8.01
N VAL A 51 -4.69 -1.44 9.15
CA VAL A 51 -3.56 -0.48 9.20
C VAL A 51 -2.29 -1.05 9.81
N GLN A 52 -2.40 -2.13 10.60
CA GLN A 52 -1.27 -2.79 11.23
C GLN A 52 -1.53 -4.29 11.39
N VAL A 53 -0.47 -5.09 11.19
CA VAL A 53 -0.47 -6.54 11.42
C VAL A 53 0.75 -6.91 12.27
N GLY A 54 0.53 -7.27 13.52
CA GLY A 54 1.57 -7.52 14.49
C GLY A 54 1.30 -6.82 15.82
N ASP A 55 1.59 -7.54 16.91
CA ASP A 55 1.79 -6.92 18.20
C ASP A 55 3.24 -6.41 18.30
N PRO A 56 3.48 -5.10 18.43
CA PRO A 56 4.83 -4.55 18.37
C PRO A 56 5.70 -4.98 19.55
N LEU A 57 5.13 -5.19 20.74
CA LEU A 57 5.91 -5.58 21.92
C LEU A 57 6.40 -7.01 21.78
N GLN A 58 5.50 -7.93 21.39
CA GLN A 58 5.86 -9.33 21.20
C GLN A 58 6.79 -9.51 19.99
N ASP A 59 6.55 -8.77 18.90
CA ASP A 59 7.38 -8.79 17.69
C ASP A 59 8.82 -8.33 17.99
N HIS A 60 8.99 -7.22 18.73
CA HIS A 60 10.32 -6.70 19.08
C HIS A 60 11.07 -7.54 20.13
N GLN A 61 10.37 -8.34 20.94
CA GLN A 61 10.99 -9.30 21.86
C GLN A 61 11.49 -10.59 21.16
N CYS A 62 11.17 -10.75 19.88
CA CYS A 62 11.34 -11.98 19.14
C CYS A 62 12.48 -11.87 18.11
N TRP A 63 13.68 -12.35 18.46
CA TRP A 63 14.83 -12.36 17.56
C TRP A 63 15.00 -13.70 16.82
N ILE A 64 14.15 -13.93 15.82
CA ILE A 64 14.22 -15.12 14.94
C ILE A 64 13.88 -14.73 13.50
N ARG A 65 14.21 -15.60 12.56
CA ARG A 65 13.85 -15.42 11.14
C ARG A 65 12.32 -15.29 11.00
N PRO A 66 11.81 -14.37 10.14
CA PRO A 66 10.38 -14.11 10.01
C PRO A 66 9.57 -15.37 9.62
N GLU A 67 10.17 -16.30 8.87
CA GLU A 67 9.55 -17.57 8.46
C GLU A 67 9.27 -18.51 9.66
N ASN A 68 9.96 -18.29 10.78
CA ASN A 68 9.87 -19.12 11.98
C ASN A 68 9.15 -18.42 13.15
N MET A 69 8.64 -17.20 12.92
CA MET A 69 7.99 -16.43 13.97
C MET A 69 6.70 -17.08 14.48
N LYS A 70 6.55 -17.14 15.81
CA LYS A 70 5.35 -17.66 16.50
C LYS A 70 4.63 -16.59 17.31
N THR A 71 5.10 -15.35 17.27
CA THR A 71 4.47 -14.24 17.99
C THR A 71 3.07 -13.97 17.43
N PRO A 72 2.12 -13.53 18.28
CA PRO A 72 0.80 -13.14 17.80
C PRO A 72 0.89 -12.03 16.75
N ARG A 73 0.21 -12.20 15.61
CA ARG A 73 0.07 -11.16 14.58
C ARG A 73 -1.34 -10.60 14.59
N THR A 74 -1.63 -9.78 15.60
CA THR A 74 -2.93 -9.10 15.75
C THR A 74 -3.16 -8.11 14.62
N VAL A 75 -4.42 -7.91 14.25
CA VAL A 75 -4.78 -7.01 13.15
C VAL A 75 -5.50 -5.80 13.73
N LEU A 76 -4.99 -4.60 13.45
CA LEU A 76 -5.63 -3.34 13.81
C LEU A 76 -6.30 -2.72 12.58
N GLN A 77 -7.43 -2.07 12.80
CA GLN A 77 -8.23 -1.42 11.76
C GLN A 77 -8.65 -0.03 12.20
N ILE A 78 -8.94 0.81 11.21
CA ILE A 78 -9.69 2.05 11.36
C ILE A 78 -11.02 1.94 10.63
N ASP A 79 -12.00 2.68 11.13
CA ASP A 79 -13.37 2.80 10.62
C ASP A 79 -13.99 4.11 11.12
N GLU A 80 -15.26 4.34 10.82
CA GLU A 80 -16.00 5.56 11.21
C GLU A 80 -16.02 5.81 12.74
N HIS A 81 -15.88 4.76 13.55
CA HIS A 81 -15.87 4.88 15.02
C HIS A 81 -14.44 5.00 15.58
N LYS A 82 -13.43 4.53 14.83
CA LYS A 82 -12.01 4.62 15.17
C LYS A 82 -11.26 5.22 13.98
N PRO A 83 -11.34 6.56 13.80
CA PRO A 83 -10.81 7.22 12.62
C PRO A 83 -9.27 7.20 12.60
N GLY A 84 -8.70 7.36 11.41
CA GLY A 84 -7.25 7.46 11.20
C GLY A 84 -6.95 8.18 9.89
N THR A 85 -7.04 9.50 9.93
CA THR A 85 -7.08 10.34 8.73
C THR A 85 -5.80 10.23 7.91
N GLU A 86 -4.65 10.31 8.58
CA GLU A 86 -3.33 10.34 7.98
C GLU A 86 -3.05 9.05 7.22
N ILE A 87 -3.31 7.89 7.84
CA ILE A 87 -3.03 6.59 7.22
C ILE A 87 -4.03 6.25 6.11
N ALA A 88 -5.31 6.65 6.24
CA ALA A 88 -6.28 6.51 5.17
C ALA A 88 -5.91 7.39 3.96
N ALA A 89 -5.59 8.67 4.19
CA ALA A 89 -5.16 9.60 3.14
C ALA A 89 -3.89 9.11 2.43
N GLU A 90 -2.88 8.68 3.18
CA GLU A 90 -1.62 8.20 2.58
C GLU A 90 -1.80 6.89 1.81
N THR A 91 -2.65 5.97 2.30
CA THR A 91 -2.96 4.73 1.58
C THR A 91 -3.74 5.01 0.29
N ALA A 92 -4.66 5.97 0.32
CA ALA A 92 -5.35 6.45 -0.88
C ALA A 92 -4.38 7.11 -1.88
N ALA A 93 -3.46 7.95 -1.40
CA ALA A 93 -2.42 8.57 -2.22
C ALA A 93 -1.52 7.52 -2.89
N ALA A 94 -1.07 6.50 -2.16
CA ALA A 94 -0.27 5.40 -2.68
C ALA A 94 -0.99 4.67 -3.83
N MET A 95 -2.26 4.29 -3.65
CA MET A 95 -3.04 3.62 -4.70
C MET A 95 -3.34 4.54 -5.88
N ALA A 96 -3.63 5.83 -5.64
CA ALA A 96 -3.88 6.80 -6.69
C ALA A 96 -2.62 7.05 -7.55
N ALA A 97 -1.47 7.31 -6.94
CA ALA A 97 -0.20 7.48 -7.66
C ALA A 97 0.18 6.22 -8.46
N SER A 98 0.05 5.04 -7.83
CA SER A 98 0.32 3.76 -8.49
C SER A 98 -0.62 3.51 -9.67
N SER A 99 -1.88 3.97 -9.61
CA SER A 99 -2.80 3.87 -10.75
C SER A 99 -2.31 4.61 -12.00
N ILE A 100 -1.50 5.67 -11.83
CA ILE A 100 -0.89 6.41 -12.95
C ILE A 100 0.22 5.58 -13.59
N VAL A 101 1.07 4.95 -12.77
CA VAL A 101 2.16 4.05 -13.20
C VAL A 101 1.60 2.92 -14.07
N PHE A 102 0.63 2.15 -13.55
CA PHE A 102 0.09 0.98 -14.25
C PHE A 102 -0.83 1.32 -15.43
N ARG A 103 -1.21 2.59 -15.64
CA ARG A 103 -2.24 2.97 -16.61
C ARG A 103 -1.91 2.55 -18.05
N LYS A 104 -0.63 2.51 -18.43
CA LYS A 104 -0.22 2.19 -19.81
C LYS A 104 -0.16 0.69 -20.10
N PHE A 105 0.12 -0.14 -19.09
CA PHE A 105 0.43 -1.57 -19.30
C PHE A 105 -0.46 -2.54 -18.50
N ASP A 106 -1.24 -2.06 -17.53
CA ASP A 106 -2.30 -2.83 -16.86
C ASP A 106 -3.48 -1.92 -16.49
N GLN A 107 -4.30 -1.59 -17.49
CA GLN A 107 -5.47 -0.71 -17.33
C GLN A 107 -6.51 -1.26 -16.32
N PRO A 108 -6.86 -2.56 -16.32
CA PRO A 108 -7.78 -3.11 -15.32
C PRO A 108 -7.28 -2.91 -13.89
N TYR A 109 -5.98 -3.16 -13.63
CA TYR A 109 -5.39 -2.96 -12.31
C TYR A 109 -5.36 -1.49 -11.92
N ALA A 110 -4.91 -0.60 -12.82
CA ALA A 110 -4.92 0.83 -12.59
C ALA A 110 -6.32 1.36 -12.19
N ARG A 111 -7.37 0.93 -12.90
CA ARG A 111 -8.76 1.30 -12.58
C ARG A 111 -9.19 0.78 -11.21
N ARG A 112 -8.81 -0.46 -10.87
CA ARG A 112 -9.09 -1.06 -9.55
C ARG A 112 -8.43 -0.25 -8.42
N LEU A 113 -7.17 0.15 -8.60
CA LEU A 113 -6.44 0.99 -7.63
C LEU A 113 -7.10 2.35 -7.45
N LEU A 114 -7.42 3.05 -8.55
CA LEU A 114 -8.05 4.36 -8.50
C LEU A 114 -9.43 4.33 -7.84
N ASN A 115 -10.25 3.31 -8.16
CA ASN A 115 -11.55 3.13 -7.52
C ASN A 115 -11.41 2.88 -6.02
N LYS A 116 -10.41 2.08 -5.62
CA LYS A 116 -10.17 1.82 -4.21
C LYS A 116 -9.61 3.03 -3.47
N ALA A 117 -8.72 3.82 -4.07
CA ALA A 117 -8.23 5.09 -3.53
C ALA A 117 -9.39 6.04 -3.19
N LYS A 118 -10.35 6.18 -4.10
CA LYS A 118 -11.58 6.97 -3.85
C LYS A 118 -12.36 6.42 -2.65
N SER A 119 -12.60 5.12 -2.60
CA SER A 119 -13.32 4.51 -1.47
C SER A 119 -12.60 4.68 -0.13
N VAL A 120 -11.27 4.61 -0.09
CA VAL A 120 -10.50 4.76 1.16
C VAL A 120 -10.47 6.20 1.64
N ILE A 121 -10.41 7.19 0.75
CA ILE A 121 -10.44 8.59 1.18
C ILE A 121 -11.81 9.03 1.70
N PHE A 122 -12.90 8.34 1.31
CA PHE A 122 -14.22 8.56 1.90
C PHE A 122 -14.36 8.03 3.33
N LEU A 123 -13.41 7.26 3.87
CA LEU A 123 -13.37 6.94 5.32
C LEU A 123 -13.16 8.18 6.19
N LEU A 124 -12.82 9.32 5.59
CA LEU A 124 -12.53 10.59 6.26
C LEU A 124 -13.76 11.49 6.43
N LEU A 125 -14.90 11.13 5.82
CA LEU A 125 -16.12 11.93 5.73
C LEU A 125 -17.32 11.13 6.27
#